data_AF-A0A398ASL5-F1
#
_entry.id   AF-A0A398ASL5-F1
#
_cell.length_a   1.000
_cell.length_b   1.000
_cell.length_c   1.000
_cell.angle_alpha   90.00
_cell.angle_beta   90.00
_cell.angle_gamma   90.00
#
_symmetry.space_group_name_H-M   'P 1'
#
loop_
_entity.id
_entity.type
_entity.pdbx_description
1 polymer ?
#
loop_
_entity_poly.entity_id
_entity_poly.type
_entity_poly.pdbx_seq_one_letter_code
_entity_poly.pdbx_strand_id
1 'polypeptide(L)'
;MSEPKNKKIKHIDELPEDLTVELPEHLVEYIISTYLPIQYVLQNHVVSKTFREAAIRSRDLDFGRIYSRRRSQSEVVHIIEEIFNQHKGSEINRFVLILNHIGVEDKVLSWVKTCLSKNIQELTLNFSKSKKVMDLSVDFSAIETLTVLNLRWCKFEIPNNTPKGLRLLRTLALMKSNLDYGVKAEMIKVVTMAMVMSGARDDDERDNRRDDAGDNDDRDDRRRG
;
A
#
# COMPACT_ATOMS: atom_id res chain seq x y z
N MET A 1 5.02 66.13 -29.28
CA MET A 1 4.67 65.47 -28.01
C MET A 1 3.76 64.31 -28.34
N SER A 2 4.22 63.12 -28.01
CA SER A 2 3.65 61.83 -28.40
C SER A 2 2.91 61.28 -27.20
N GLU A 3 1.61 61.01 -27.35
CA GLU A 3 0.86 60.19 -26.39
C GLU A 3 0.66 58.78 -26.98
N PRO A 4 0.91 57.71 -26.20
CA PRO A 4 1.08 56.39 -26.76
C PRO A 4 -0.26 55.69 -26.99
N LYS A 5 -0.36 55.06 -28.17
CA LYS A 5 -1.42 54.15 -28.58
C LYS A 5 -1.45 52.95 -27.64
N ASN A 6 -2.64 52.66 -27.12
CA ASN A 6 -2.97 51.51 -26.30
C ASN A 6 -2.50 50.21 -26.99
N LYS A 7 -1.40 49.62 -26.49
CA LYS A 7 -0.89 48.34 -27.00
C LYS A 7 -1.79 47.24 -26.47
N LYS A 8 -2.68 46.74 -27.33
CA LYS A 8 -3.30 45.43 -27.16
C LYS A 8 -2.17 44.41 -26.99
N ILE A 9 -2.06 43.83 -25.80
CA ILE A 9 -1.25 42.64 -25.58
C ILE A 9 -1.92 41.53 -26.40
N LYS A 10 -1.28 41.18 -27.52
CA LYS A 10 -1.47 39.92 -28.22
C LYS A 10 -0.14 39.16 -28.11
N HIS A 11 -0.27 37.83 -28.06
CA HIS A 11 0.76 36.81 -27.88
C HIS A 11 0.89 36.31 -26.43
N ILE A 12 -0.17 35.64 -25.98
CA ILE A 12 0.04 34.30 -25.40
C ILE A 12 -0.14 33.37 -26.60
N ASP A 13 0.95 33.15 -27.33
CA ASP A 13 0.99 32.06 -28.31
C ASP A 13 0.88 30.75 -27.56
N GLU A 14 -0.20 30.04 -27.85
CA GLU A 14 -0.19 28.61 -28.13
C GLU A 14 0.72 27.78 -27.22
N LEU A 15 0.23 27.46 -26.02
CA LEU A 15 0.51 26.13 -25.48
C LEU A 15 -0.18 25.14 -26.43
N PRO A 16 0.54 24.19 -27.03
CA PRO A 16 -0.09 23.22 -27.93
C PRO A 16 -1.18 22.48 -27.15
N GLU A 17 -2.42 22.56 -27.63
CA GLU A 17 -3.60 21.92 -27.03
C GLU A 17 -3.58 20.38 -27.12
N ASP A 18 -2.46 19.76 -27.49
CA ASP A 18 -2.43 18.32 -27.78
C ASP A 18 -1.11 17.62 -27.40
N LEU A 19 -0.67 17.85 -26.15
CA LEU A 19 0.32 16.96 -25.51
C LEU A 19 -0.40 15.77 -24.85
N THR A 20 -1.31 15.09 -25.55
CA THR A 20 -1.64 13.72 -25.18
C THR A 20 -0.48 12.84 -25.62
N VAL A 21 0.54 12.74 -24.77
CA VAL A 21 1.60 11.75 -24.94
C VAL A 21 0.95 10.38 -24.81
N GLU A 22 0.76 9.68 -25.93
CA GLU A 22 0.28 8.31 -25.92
C GLU A 22 1.28 7.43 -25.17
N LEU A 23 0.88 6.97 -23.99
CA LEU A 23 1.71 6.10 -23.19
C LEU A 23 1.71 4.69 -23.81
N PRO A 24 2.88 4.06 -24.02
CA PRO A 24 2.94 2.67 -24.49
C PRO A 24 2.07 1.73 -23.64
N GLU A 25 1.35 0.81 -24.29
CA GLU A 25 0.37 -0.07 -23.64
C GLU A 25 0.95 -0.83 -22.43
N HIS A 26 2.20 -1.28 -22.53
CA HIS A 26 2.89 -1.99 -21.45
C HIS A 26 3.13 -1.12 -20.20
N LEU A 27 3.33 0.19 -20.38
CA LEU A 27 3.46 1.13 -19.25
C LEU A 27 2.10 1.39 -18.62
N VAL A 28 1.04 1.48 -19.42
CA VAL A 28 -0.33 1.61 -18.92
C VAL A 28 -0.71 0.37 -18.11
N GLU A 29 -0.44 -0.84 -18.62
CA GLU A 29 -0.65 -2.10 -17.90
C GLU A 29 0.15 -2.13 -16.58
N TYR A 30 1.41 -1.71 -16.61
CA TYR A 30 2.25 -1.64 -15.41
C TYR A 30 1.67 -0.67 -14.37
N ILE A 31 1.23 0.52 -14.79
CA ILE A 31 0.62 1.51 -13.89
C ILE A 31 -0.68 0.96 -13.28
N ILE A 32 -1.56 0.38 -14.10
CA ILE A 32 -2.84 -0.17 -13.62
C ILE A 32 -2.58 -1.33 -12.65
N SER A 33 -1.69 -2.26 -12.99
CA SER A 33 -1.41 -3.43 -12.14
C SER A 33 -0.69 -3.06 -10.83
N THR A 34 0.11 -2.00 -10.83
CA THR A 34 0.90 -1.58 -9.67
C THR A 34 0.12 -0.68 -8.72
N TYR A 35 -0.64 0.28 -9.26
CA TYR A 35 -1.19 1.38 -8.47
C TYR A 35 -2.72 1.35 -8.34
N LEU A 36 -3.41 0.53 -9.13
CA LEU A 36 -4.86 0.46 -9.07
C LEU A 36 -5.34 -0.73 -8.22
N PRO A 37 -6.15 -0.49 -7.18
CA PRO A 37 -6.74 -1.58 -6.41
C PRO A 37 -7.56 -2.52 -7.30
N ILE A 38 -7.46 -3.82 -7.04
CA ILE A 38 -8.08 -4.88 -7.85
C ILE A 38 -9.58 -4.66 -8.12
N GLN A 39 -10.31 -4.03 -7.19
CA GLN A 39 -11.73 -3.73 -7.39
C GLN A 39 -12.01 -2.79 -8.56
N TYR A 40 -11.16 -1.77 -8.78
CA TYR A 40 -11.30 -0.86 -9.93
C TYR A 40 -10.91 -1.56 -11.23
N VAL A 41 -9.91 -2.45 -11.14
CA VAL A 41 -9.49 -3.26 -12.28
C VAL A 41 -10.62 -4.20 -12.71
N LEU A 42 -11.22 -4.90 -11.76
CA LEU A 42 -12.36 -5.80 -11.97
C LEU A 42 -13.62 -5.10 -12.49
N GLN A 43 -13.80 -3.80 -12.26
CA GLN A 43 -14.92 -3.06 -12.84
C GLN A 43 -14.78 -2.89 -14.36
N ASN A 44 -13.56 -2.83 -14.87
CA ASN A 44 -13.27 -2.49 -16.27
C ASN A 44 -12.69 -3.66 -17.08
N HIS A 45 -12.33 -4.77 -16.43
CA HIS A 45 -11.66 -5.91 -17.08
C HIS A 45 -12.49 -6.59 -18.19
N VAL A 46 -13.83 -6.48 -18.16
CA VAL A 46 -14.70 -7.08 -19.18
C VAL A 46 -14.58 -6.35 -20.52
N VAL A 47 -14.35 -5.04 -20.48
CA VAL A 47 -14.38 -4.16 -21.67
C VAL A 47 -12.99 -3.79 -22.18
N SER A 48 -11.93 -4.08 -21.43
CA SER A 48 -10.57 -3.75 -21.81
C SER A 48 -9.60 -4.90 -21.57
N LYS A 49 -8.87 -5.25 -22.64
CA LYS A 49 -7.78 -6.22 -22.59
C LYS A 49 -6.70 -5.77 -21.59
N THR A 50 -6.34 -4.49 -21.59
CA THR A 50 -5.34 -3.92 -20.68
C THR A 50 -5.73 -4.12 -19.22
N PHE A 51 -6.99 -3.88 -18.86
CA PHE A 51 -7.47 -4.14 -17.50
C PHE A 51 -7.50 -5.63 -17.15
N ARG A 52 -7.81 -6.51 -18.11
CA ARG A 52 -7.76 -7.96 -17.91
C ARG A 52 -6.34 -8.46 -17.65
N GLU A 53 -5.36 -8.02 -18.45
CA GLU A 53 -3.95 -8.37 -18.24
C GLU A 53 -3.40 -7.76 -16.95
N ALA A 54 -3.81 -6.53 -16.62
CA ALA A 54 -3.41 -5.90 -15.36
C ALA A 54 -3.99 -6.61 -14.13
N ALA A 55 -5.21 -7.17 -14.21
CA ALA A 55 -5.84 -7.89 -13.11
C ALA A 55 -5.00 -9.07 -12.63
N ILE A 56 -4.49 -9.87 -13.57
CA ILE A 56 -3.69 -11.06 -13.25
C ILE A 56 -2.28 -10.71 -12.76
N ARG A 57 -1.84 -9.45 -12.86
CA ARG A 57 -0.56 -8.96 -12.32
C ARG A 57 -0.73 -7.98 -11.16
N SER A 58 -1.97 -7.77 -10.69
CA SER A 58 -2.27 -6.73 -9.72
C SER A 58 -1.53 -6.95 -8.40
N ARG A 59 -0.84 -5.90 -7.94
CA ARG A 59 -0.07 -5.92 -6.69
C ARG A 59 -0.89 -5.45 -5.48
N ASP A 60 -2.02 -4.78 -5.73
CA ASP A 60 -2.95 -4.31 -4.69
C ASP A 60 -4.28 -5.08 -4.73
N LEU A 61 -4.31 -6.17 -3.97
CA LEU A 61 -5.45 -7.06 -3.83
C LEU A 61 -6.36 -6.62 -2.67
N ASP A 62 -6.93 -5.42 -2.79
CA ASP A 62 -7.91 -4.91 -1.83
C ASP A 62 -9.32 -5.44 -2.14
N PHE A 63 -9.84 -6.33 -1.30
CA PHE A 63 -11.23 -6.82 -1.36
C PHE A 63 -12.10 -6.27 -0.22
N GLY A 64 -11.66 -5.25 0.52
CA GLY A 64 -12.35 -4.73 1.70
C GLY A 64 -13.76 -4.19 1.41
N ARG A 65 -14.02 -3.75 0.18
CA ARG A 65 -15.32 -3.24 -0.26
C ARG A 65 -16.02 -4.15 -1.27
N ILE A 66 -15.58 -5.41 -1.43
CA ILE A 66 -16.15 -6.32 -2.44
C ILE A 66 -17.67 -6.57 -2.25
N TYR A 67 -18.16 -6.49 -1.00
CA TYR A 67 -19.57 -6.62 -0.63
C TYR A 67 -20.42 -5.37 -0.89
N SER A 68 -19.83 -4.22 -1.26
CA SER A 68 -20.58 -2.99 -1.57
C SER A 68 -21.59 -3.17 -2.70
N ARG A 69 -21.36 -4.15 -3.60
CA ARG A 69 -22.25 -4.50 -4.71
C ARG A 69 -23.27 -5.61 -4.34
N ARG A 70 -23.57 -5.81 -3.05
CA ARG A 70 -24.55 -6.80 -2.54
C ARG A 70 -24.29 -8.25 -2.98
N ARG A 71 -23.01 -8.60 -3.16
CA ARG A 71 -22.58 -9.95 -3.56
C ARG A 71 -22.81 -10.97 -2.45
N SER A 72 -23.09 -12.21 -2.84
CA SER A 72 -23.14 -13.34 -1.92
C SER A 72 -21.71 -13.76 -1.49
N GLN A 73 -21.60 -14.53 -0.40
CA GLN A 73 -20.30 -15.07 0.02
C GLN A 73 -19.70 -16.00 -1.04
N SER A 74 -20.51 -16.83 -1.69
CA SER A 74 -20.02 -17.74 -2.74
C SER A 74 -19.49 -16.97 -3.95
N GLU A 75 -20.17 -15.90 -4.37
CA GLU A 75 -19.70 -15.05 -5.47
C GLU A 75 -18.37 -14.35 -5.10
N VAL A 76 -18.27 -13.80 -3.90
CA VAL A 76 -17.04 -13.16 -3.42
C VAL A 76 -15.87 -14.14 -3.38
N VAL A 77 -16.09 -15.34 -2.86
CA VAL A 77 -15.07 -16.39 -2.77
C VAL A 77 -14.63 -16.82 -4.17
N HIS A 78 -15.58 -16.98 -5.10
CA HIS A 78 -15.29 -17.33 -6.49
C HIS A 78 -14.41 -16.28 -7.18
N ILE A 79 -14.75 -14.99 -7.03
CA ILE A 79 -13.96 -13.88 -7.60
C ILE A 79 -12.53 -13.88 -7.06
N ILE A 80 -12.37 -14.01 -5.74
CA ILE A 80 -11.04 -14.01 -5.12
C ILE A 80 -10.23 -15.22 -5.59
N GLU A 81 -10.85 -16.40 -5.60
CA GLU A 81 -10.20 -17.63 -6.03
C GLU A 81 -9.78 -17.57 -7.50
N GLU A 82 -10.61 -17.01 -8.37
CA GLU A 82 -10.27 -16.79 -9.78
C GLU A 82 -9.04 -15.88 -9.92
N ILE A 83 -9.00 -14.75 -9.18
CA ILE A 83 -7.85 -13.85 -9.18
C ILE A 83 -6.58 -14.57 -8.72
N PHE A 84 -6.61 -15.29 -7.60
CA PHE A 84 -5.44 -16.01 -7.11
C PHE A 84 -4.97 -17.12 -8.06
N ASN A 85 -5.91 -17.86 -8.68
CA ASN A 85 -5.58 -18.92 -9.63
C ASN A 85 -4.94 -18.39 -10.92
N GLN A 86 -5.35 -17.19 -11.36
CA GLN A 86 -4.82 -16.57 -12.57
C GLN A 86 -3.61 -15.67 -12.30
N HIS A 87 -3.25 -15.40 -11.05
CA HIS A 87 -2.25 -14.41 -10.71
C HIS A 87 -0.84 -14.80 -11.20
N LYS A 88 -0.30 -14.03 -12.16
CA LYS A 88 1.03 -14.20 -12.77
C LYS A 88 2.07 -13.21 -12.26
N GLY A 89 1.67 -12.21 -11.46
CA GLY A 89 2.60 -11.26 -10.87
C GLY A 89 3.62 -11.95 -9.97
N SER A 90 4.87 -11.48 -9.96
CA SER A 90 5.90 -11.98 -9.03
C SER A 90 5.69 -11.49 -7.60
N GLU A 91 4.92 -10.41 -7.42
CA GLU A 91 4.74 -9.69 -6.16
C GLU A 91 3.27 -9.40 -5.91
N ILE A 92 2.88 -9.43 -4.64
CA ILE A 92 1.63 -8.89 -4.12
C ILE A 92 2.01 -7.99 -2.97
N ASN A 93 1.89 -6.67 -3.14
CA ASN A 93 2.32 -5.70 -2.13
C ASN A 93 1.29 -5.57 -1.01
N ARG A 94 0.00 -5.64 -1.35
CA ARG A 94 -1.10 -5.37 -0.42
C ARG A 94 -2.23 -6.37 -0.60
N PHE A 95 -2.71 -6.91 0.51
CA PHE A 95 -3.88 -7.78 0.55
C PHE A 95 -4.82 -7.34 1.67
N VAL A 96 -6.06 -7.02 1.30
CA VAL A 96 -7.11 -6.63 2.26
C VAL A 96 -8.31 -7.53 2.10
N LEU A 97 -8.66 -8.24 3.16
CA LEU A 97 -9.71 -9.23 3.14
C LEU A 97 -10.67 -9.05 4.32
N ILE A 98 -11.95 -8.82 3.99
CA ILE A 98 -13.03 -8.68 4.98
C ILE A 98 -14.18 -9.63 4.61
N LEU A 99 -14.19 -10.84 5.19
CA LEU A 99 -15.23 -11.84 4.93
C LEU A 99 -15.69 -12.57 6.19
N ASN A 100 -16.78 -13.33 6.03
CA ASN A 100 -17.12 -14.41 6.94
C ASN A 100 -16.32 -15.65 6.54
N HIS A 101 -15.39 -16.11 7.38
CA HIS A 101 -14.50 -17.23 7.03
C HIS A 101 -15.16 -18.62 7.14
N ILE A 102 -16.35 -18.72 7.70
CA ILE A 102 -16.99 -20.02 7.97
C ILE A 102 -17.23 -20.78 6.66
N GLY A 103 -16.67 -21.99 6.57
CA GLY A 103 -16.77 -22.89 5.43
C GLY A 103 -15.81 -22.56 4.29
N VAL A 104 -14.90 -21.60 4.45
CA VAL A 104 -13.92 -21.18 3.44
C VAL A 104 -12.53 -20.95 4.03
N GLU A 105 -12.27 -21.49 5.22
CA GLU A 105 -11.03 -21.33 5.98
C GLU A 105 -9.81 -21.77 5.16
N ASP A 106 -9.87 -22.94 4.54
CA ASP A 106 -8.77 -23.49 3.74
C ASP A 106 -8.41 -22.59 2.56
N LYS A 107 -9.40 -21.96 1.93
CA LYS A 107 -9.19 -21.02 0.82
C LYS A 107 -8.49 -19.75 1.31
N VAL A 108 -8.97 -19.20 2.43
CA VAL A 108 -8.33 -18.02 3.05
C VAL A 108 -6.88 -18.32 3.42
N LEU A 109 -6.61 -19.49 4.01
CA LEU A 109 -5.25 -19.93 4.32
C LEU A 109 -4.37 -20.03 3.08
N SER A 110 -4.91 -20.61 2.00
CA SER A 110 -4.21 -20.70 0.71
C SER A 110 -3.86 -19.31 0.16
N TRP A 111 -4.82 -18.39 0.11
CA TRP A 111 -4.60 -17.03 -0.37
C TRP A 111 -3.55 -16.28 0.45
N VAL A 112 -3.63 -16.38 1.79
CA VAL A 112 -2.65 -15.78 2.68
C VAL A 112 -1.25 -16.36 2.42
N LYS A 113 -1.10 -17.68 2.31
CA LYS A 113 0.19 -18.31 1.97
C LYS A 113 0.75 -17.83 0.62
N THR A 114 -0.10 -17.68 -0.39
CA THR A 114 0.30 -17.12 -1.68
C THR A 114 0.78 -15.67 -1.57
N CYS A 115 0.14 -14.85 -0.76
CA CYS A 115 0.61 -13.49 -0.51
C CYS A 115 1.98 -13.48 0.17
N LEU A 116 2.17 -14.33 1.18
CA LEU A 116 3.42 -14.41 1.94
C LEU A 116 4.59 -14.86 1.07
N SER A 117 4.36 -15.76 0.10
CA SER A 117 5.38 -16.17 -0.87
C SER A 117 5.68 -15.12 -1.95
N LYS A 118 4.92 -14.02 -2.01
CA LYS A 118 5.02 -12.96 -3.02
C LYS A 118 5.39 -11.59 -2.41
N ASN A 119 6.25 -11.57 -1.40
CA ASN A 119 6.86 -10.36 -0.82
C ASN A 119 5.84 -9.33 -0.31
N ILE A 120 4.79 -9.79 0.36
CA ILE A 120 3.75 -8.90 0.90
C ILE A 120 4.29 -7.87 1.89
N GLN A 121 3.80 -6.64 1.75
CA GLN A 121 4.13 -5.51 2.61
C GLN A 121 2.97 -5.18 3.55
N GLU A 122 1.74 -5.25 3.04
CA GLU A 122 0.55 -4.91 3.81
C GLU A 122 -0.46 -6.06 3.84
N LEU A 123 -0.69 -6.64 5.01
CA LEU A 123 -1.68 -7.68 5.24
C LEU A 123 -2.78 -7.19 6.18
N THR A 124 -4.00 -7.10 5.69
CA THR A 124 -5.19 -6.77 6.49
C THR A 124 -6.24 -7.87 6.39
N LEU A 125 -6.52 -8.55 7.50
CA LEU A 125 -7.53 -9.59 7.61
C LEU A 125 -8.55 -9.21 8.68
N ASN A 126 -9.84 -9.22 8.32
CA ASN A 126 -10.92 -8.94 9.27
C ASN A 126 -12.05 -9.96 9.14
N PHE A 127 -12.14 -10.82 10.15
CA PHE A 127 -13.13 -11.89 10.21
C PHE A 127 -14.26 -11.67 11.22
N SER A 128 -14.42 -10.44 11.70
CA SER A 128 -15.45 -10.09 12.70
C SER A 128 -16.88 -10.48 12.30
N LYS A 129 -17.17 -10.58 10.99
CA LYS A 129 -18.48 -11.01 10.46
C LYS A 129 -18.88 -12.42 10.91
N SER A 130 -17.90 -13.32 11.08
CA SER A 130 -18.14 -14.70 11.52
C SER A 130 -18.50 -14.81 13.00
N LYS A 131 -18.13 -13.80 13.80
CA LYS A 131 -18.13 -13.84 15.27
C LYS A 131 -17.34 -15.03 15.86
N LYS A 132 -16.43 -15.62 15.09
CA LYS A 132 -15.49 -16.66 15.50
C LYS A 132 -14.06 -16.22 15.20
N VAL A 133 -13.09 -16.77 15.92
CA VAL A 133 -11.67 -16.50 15.69
C VAL A 133 -11.18 -17.47 14.63
N MET A 134 -10.59 -16.97 13.55
CA MET A 134 -9.95 -17.80 12.52
C MET A 134 -8.52 -18.13 12.94
N ASP A 135 -8.13 -19.40 12.92
CA ASP A 135 -6.72 -19.78 13.05
C ASP A 135 -6.02 -19.64 11.69
N LEU A 136 -4.99 -18.79 11.64
CA LEU A 136 -4.21 -18.56 10.42
C LEU A 136 -3.10 -19.59 10.24
N SER A 137 -2.65 -20.27 11.30
CA SER A 137 -1.57 -21.28 11.24
C SER A 137 -0.43 -20.90 10.28
N VAL A 138 0.01 -19.64 10.37
CA VAL A 138 1.00 -18.99 9.50
C VAL A 138 2.13 -18.49 10.36
N ASP A 139 3.36 -18.71 9.89
CA ASP A 139 4.56 -18.14 10.47
C ASP A 139 4.96 -16.86 9.74
N PHE A 140 4.99 -15.74 10.46
CA PHE A 140 5.42 -14.44 9.94
C PHE A 140 6.93 -14.18 10.10
N SER A 141 7.68 -15.09 10.74
CA SER A 141 9.08 -14.87 11.11
C SER A 141 10.02 -14.67 9.93
N ALA A 142 9.69 -15.26 8.78
CA ALA A 142 10.49 -15.18 7.55
C ALA A 142 10.12 -14.01 6.63
N ILE A 143 9.06 -13.25 6.95
CA ILE A 143 8.49 -12.25 6.02
C ILE A 143 9.13 -10.89 6.25
N GLU A 144 10.32 -10.69 5.69
CA GLU A 144 11.12 -9.47 5.91
C GLU A 144 10.56 -8.20 5.26
N THR A 145 9.55 -8.33 4.40
CA THR A 145 8.94 -7.22 3.65
C THR A 145 7.74 -6.60 4.36
N LEU A 146 7.21 -7.24 5.41
CA LEU A 146 5.95 -6.85 6.02
C LEU A 146 6.11 -5.54 6.81
N THR A 147 5.37 -4.50 6.38
CA THR A 147 5.35 -3.16 7.00
C THR A 147 4.04 -2.88 7.75
N VAL A 148 2.94 -3.50 7.33
CA VAL A 148 1.62 -3.34 7.96
C VAL A 148 0.99 -4.70 8.20
N LEU A 149 0.64 -4.98 9.46
CA LEU A 149 -0.10 -6.16 9.87
C LEU A 149 -1.34 -5.76 10.66
N ASN A 150 -2.52 -5.98 10.09
CA ASN A 150 -3.81 -5.71 10.72
C ASN A 150 -4.66 -6.97 10.76
N LEU A 151 -4.75 -7.58 11.93
CA LEU A 151 -5.47 -8.83 12.14
C LEU A 151 -6.61 -8.62 13.12
N ARG A 152 -7.84 -8.83 12.65
CA ARG A 152 -9.04 -8.79 13.48
C ARG A 152 -9.73 -10.15 13.49
N TRP A 153 -10.00 -10.66 14.69
CA TRP A 153 -10.58 -12.00 14.90
C TRP A 153 -9.73 -13.12 14.30
N CYS A 154 -8.42 -13.02 14.48
CA CYS A 154 -7.44 -14.01 14.02
C CYS A 154 -6.66 -14.60 15.19
N LYS A 155 -6.33 -15.88 15.13
CA LYS A 155 -5.33 -16.54 15.96
C LYS A 155 -4.13 -16.83 15.06
N PHE A 156 -2.95 -16.51 15.54
CA PHE A 156 -1.70 -16.76 14.82
C PHE A 156 -0.58 -16.92 15.84
N GLU A 157 0.51 -17.55 15.41
CA GLU A 157 1.69 -17.74 16.23
C GLU A 157 2.79 -16.79 15.75
N ILE A 158 3.64 -16.40 16.69
CA ILE A 158 4.89 -15.71 16.37
C ILE A 158 5.97 -16.55 17.03
N PRO A 159 6.98 -17.00 16.28
CA PRO A 159 8.06 -17.76 16.88
C PRO A 159 8.75 -16.93 17.98
N ASN A 160 9.12 -17.60 19.07
CA ASN A 160 9.77 -17.02 20.25
C ASN A 160 11.18 -16.43 19.99
N ASN A 161 11.63 -16.42 18.74
CA ASN A 161 12.95 -15.97 18.32
C ASN A 161 12.77 -14.63 17.60
N THR A 162 13.63 -13.66 17.90
CA THR A 162 13.63 -12.30 17.34
C THR A 162 13.14 -12.30 15.88
N PRO A 163 11.94 -11.77 15.58
CA PRO A 163 11.31 -12.01 14.29
C PRO A 163 12.00 -11.14 13.25
N LYS A 164 13.07 -11.68 12.62
CA LYS A 164 13.79 -11.02 11.53
C LYS A 164 12.84 -10.52 10.44
N GLY A 165 11.76 -11.26 10.19
CA GLY A 165 10.68 -10.88 9.29
C GLY A 165 9.99 -9.56 9.68
N LEU A 166 9.62 -9.41 10.95
CA LEU A 166 8.84 -8.26 11.42
C LEU A 166 9.69 -7.00 11.67
N ARG A 167 10.96 -6.99 11.28
CA ARG A 167 11.87 -5.84 11.51
C ARG A 167 11.43 -4.56 10.80
N LEU A 168 10.71 -4.69 9.68
CA LEU A 168 10.19 -3.55 8.91
C LEU A 168 8.76 -3.16 9.32
N LEU A 169 8.17 -3.84 10.32
CA LEU A 169 6.80 -3.61 10.73
C LEU A 169 6.65 -2.22 11.36
N ARG A 170 5.89 -1.36 10.69
CA ARG A 170 5.58 0.01 11.14
C ARG A 170 4.22 0.08 11.83
N THR A 171 3.28 -0.74 11.37
CA THR A 171 1.91 -0.75 11.87
C THR A 171 1.51 -2.16 12.29
N LEU A 172 1.10 -2.29 13.54
CA LEU A 172 0.50 -3.50 14.10
C LEU A 172 -0.87 -3.16 14.70
N ALA A 173 -1.93 -3.73 14.14
CA ALA A 173 -3.28 -3.58 14.66
C ALA A 173 -3.88 -4.96 14.95
N LEU A 174 -4.21 -5.21 16.22
CA LEU A 174 -4.70 -6.50 16.68
C LEU A 174 -6.01 -6.31 17.43
N MET A 175 -7.08 -6.97 17.00
CA MET A 175 -8.40 -6.85 17.63
C MET A 175 -9.05 -8.22 17.80
N LYS A 176 -9.32 -8.61 19.06
CA LYS A 176 -9.76 -9.97 19.40
C LYS A 176 -8.87 -11.05 18.76
N SER A 177 -7.57 -10.81 18.82
CA SER A 177 -6.56 -11.76 18.39
C SER A 177 -6.05 -12.50 19.60
N ASN A 178 -6.16 -13.84 19.61
CA ASN A 178 -5.75 -14.63 20.77
C ASN A 178 -4.23 -14.83 20.67
N LEU A 179 -3.49 -14.03 21.43
CA LEU A 179 -2.03 -14.06 21.52
C LEU A 179 -1.64 -14.51 22.92
N ASP A 180 -0.68 -15.42 23.00
CA ASP A 180 -0.03 -15.75 24.25
C ASP A 180 0.65 -14.50 24.85
N TYR A 181 0.68 -14.39 26.17
CA TYR A 181 1.20 -13.22 26.88
C TYR A 181 2.68 -12.95 26.57
N GLY A 182 3.49 -14.00 26.40
CA GLY A 182 4.90 -13.86 25.99
C GLY A 182 5.04 -13.22 24.61
N VAL A 183 4.13 -13.56 23.69
CA VAL A 183 4.12 -13.05 22.32
C VAL A 183 3.71 -11.58 22.27
N LYS A 184 2.74 -11.15 23.09
CA LYS A 184 2.33 -9.74 23.18
C LYS A 184 3.50 -8.83 23.59
N ALA A 185 4.27 -9.25 24.59
CA ALA A 185 5.43 -8.49 25.05
C ALA A 185 6.49 -8.35 23.96
N GLU A 186 6.76 -9.41 23.20
CA GLU A 186 7.75 -9.39 22.13
C GLU A 186 7.32 -8.53 20.93
N MET A 187 6.02 -8.58 20.55
CA MET A 187 5.49 -7.68 19.52
C MET A 187 5.60 -6.21 19.91
N ILE A 188 5.33 -5.87 21.17
CA ILE A 188 5.49 -4.49 21.67
C ILE A 188 6.95 -4.07 21.52
N LYS A 189 7.92 -4.92 21.88
CA LYS A 189 9.35 -4.62 21.70
C LYS A 189 9.72 -4.41 20.23
N VAL A 190 9.27 -5.30 19.33
CA VAL A 190 9.57 -5.22 17.89
C VAL A 190 9.02 -3.93 17.29
N VAL A 191 7.76 -3.59 17.56
CA VAL A 191 7.14 -2.36 17.05
C VAL A 191 7.81 -1.12 17.65
N THR A 192 8.14 -1.15 18.95
CA THR A 192 8.83 -0.03 19.62
C THR A 192 10.24 0.16 19.05
N MET A 193 11.00 -0.92 18.85
CA MET A 193 12.32 -0.87 18.22
C MET A 193 12.24 -0.36 16.78
N ALA A 194 11.29 -0.84 15.98
CA ALA A 194 11.10 -0.36 14.62
C ALA A 194 10.75 1.13 14.57
N MET A 195 9.95 1.63 15.52
CA MET A 195 9.63 3.06 15.64
C MET A 195 10.86 3.90 16.06
N VAL A 196 11.66 3.44 17.02
CA VAL A 196 12.89 4.13 17.46
C VAL A 196 13.92 4.20 16.32
N MET A 197 14.11 3.11 15.59
CA MET A 197 15.05 3.05 14.45
C MET A 197 14.60 3.90 13.26
N SER A 198 13.29 4.14 13.12
CA SER A 198 12.75 5.02 12.08
C SER A 198 12.94 6.51 12.43
N GLY A 199 12.81 6.87 13.71
CA GLY A 199 13.06 8.25 14.17
C GLY A 199 14.54 8.66 14.11
N ALA A 200 15.46 7.74 14.38
CA ALA A 200 16.90 8.03 14.34
C ALA A 200 17.43 8.37 12.92
N ARG A 201 16.73 7.97 11.85
CA ARG A 201 17.13 8.30 10.48
C ARG A 201 16.72 9.71 10.04
N ASP A 202 15.70 10.28 10.66
CA ASP A 202 15.18 11.60 10.29
C ASP A 202 15.96 12.75 10.96
N ASP A 203 16.74 12.45 12.02
CA ASP A 203 17.55 13.42 12.74
C ASP A 203 18.94 13.62 12.11
N ASP A 204 19.57 12.55 11.57
CA ASP A 204 20.89 12.66 10.89
C ASP A 204 20.84 13.43 9.55
N GLU A 205 19.67 13.54 8.90
CA GLU A 205 19.54 14.26 7.63
C GLU A 205 19.28 15.77 7.80
N ARG A 206 18.98 16.23 9.03
CA ARG A 206 18.72 17.65 9.33
C ARG A 206 19.96 18.45 9.72
N ASP A 207 21.01 17.79 10.22
CA ASP A 207 22.23 18.47 10.64
C ASP A 207 23.19 18.79 9.47
N ASN A 208 23.03 18.17 8.30
CA ASN A 208 23.89 18.41 7.14
C ASN A 208 23.42 19.55 6.19
N ARG A 209 22.41 20.36 6.58
CA ARG A 209 21.91 21.48 5.74
C ARG A 209 21.95 22.86 6.39
N ARG A 210 22.71 23.06 7.48
CA ARG A 210 22.71 24.34 8.22
C ARG A 210 23.91 25.25 8.06
N ASP A 211 24.91 24.89 7.23
CA ASP A 211 26.16 25.67 7.19
C ASP A 211 26.41 26.52 5.93
N ASP A 212 25.49 26.57 4.94
CA ASP A 212 25.69 27.36 3.70
C ASP A 212 24.57 28.37 3.42
N ALA A 213 24.47 29.42 4.24
CA ALA A 213 23.88 30.72 3.91
C ALA A 213 24.07 31.64 5.13
N GLY A 214 24.73 32.80 5.08
CA GLY A 214 25.28 33.60 4.01
C GLY A 214 25.70 34.90 4.69
N ASP A 215 26.97 35.27 4.55
CA ASP A 215 27.51 36.52 5.08
C ASP A 215 27.94 37.35 3.87
N ASN A 216 27.04 38.21 3.39
CA ASN A 216 27.31 39.23 2.39
C ASN A 216 26.44 40.44 2.74
N ASP A 217 26.96 41.25 3.65
CA ASP A 217 26.40 42.55 4.00
C ASP A 217 27.35 43.63 3.46
N ASP A 218 27.10 44.02 2.20
CA ASP A 218 27.79 45.13 1.53
C ASP A 218 26.78 46.27 1.27
N ARG A 219 26.95 47.33 2.07
CA ARG A 219 26.92 48.77 1.73
C ARG A 219 25.97 49.26 0.60
N ASP A 220 25.12 50.24 0.93
CA ASP A 220 25.42 51.69 0.79
C ASP A 220 24.11 52.51 0.65
N ASP A 221 23.81 53.25 1.71
CA ASP A 221 23.87 54.71 1.77
C ASP A 221 22.98 55.63 0.88
N ARG A 222 22.49 56.67 1.58
CA ARG A 222 22.02 58.02 1.14
C ARG A 222 20.52 58.25 0.86
N ARG A 223 19.93 59.04 1.76
CA ARG A 223 19.54 60.45 1.48
C ARG A 223 19.07 61.17 2.75
N ARG A 224 19.78 62.23 3.17
CA ARG A 224 19.26 63.55 3.58
C ARG A 224 20.41 64.45 4.05
N GLY A 225 20.53 65.63 3.44
CA GLY A 225 21.50 66.68 3.74
C GLY A 225 22.14 67.23 2.49
#